data_AF-A0A2V7UHA0-F1
#
_entry.id   AF-A0A2V7UHA0-F1
#
_cell.length_a   1.000
_cell.length_b   1.000
_cell.length_c   1.000
_cell.angle_alpha   90.00
_cell.angle_beta   90.00
_cell.angle_gamma   90.00
#
_symmetry.space_group_name_H-M   'P 1'
#
loop_
_entity.id
_entity.type
_entity.pdbx_description
1 polymer ?
#
loop_
_entity_poly.entity_id
_entity_poly.type
_entity_poly.pdbx_seq_one_letter_code
_entity_poly.pdbx_strand_id
1 'polypeptide(L)'
;MIVLVGLSHRTSPLPVRESLAFAKERLAEALRRMREEAGVAEAMILSTCNRVELYGRGQEAEDAGSRLEEFLCAFHAQPRAEIAPYLYRLSGPEAVRHAFRVAASLESMVIGEPQILGQVKEAYQTAEAAGTLGSALNALRNRSLAAAKRARTETGIGQNAVSVSYVAVELARKIFGELRDKNVLLVGAGKMSELAARHLVRSGARATVLGGRTFEKAEELAAALGGRAVPFESLRSELAAADIVISGTGAPGIVIHREDVEHARAARGGRYQRPLFLIDIAVPRDIDPAARKLGGIFLYDLDDLRSVAEANLRERQKEAAAAESLCAGEPTRYGAPRSSARASGWGRSRPSRRRRSTRPRPRSSTSCCTRRPSS
;
A
#
# COMPACT_ATOMS: atom_id res chain seq x y z
N MET A 1 -23.36 16.52 -4.41
CA MET A 1 -22.84 15.53 -3.44
C MET A 1 -21.82 14.60 -4.11
N ILE A 2 -20.87 14.03 -3.36
CA ILE A 2 -20.06 12.90 -3.88
C ILE A 2 -20.90 11.63 -3.76
N VAL A 3 -20.92 10.82 -4.81
CA VAL A 3 -21.56 9.51 -4.85
C VAL A 3 -20.53 8.46 -5.25
N LEU A 4 -20.70 7.25 -4.75
CA LEU A 4 -19.88 6.11 -5.10
C LEU A 4 -20.78 4.90 -5.38
N VAL A 5 -20.48 4.18 -6.46
CA VAL A 5 -21.00 2.84 -6.72
C VAL A 5 -19.82 1.91 -6.93
N GLY A 6 -19.81 0.75 -6.30
CA GLY A 6 -18.73 -0.20 -6.50
C GLY A 6 -18.97 -1.58 -5.92
N LEU A 7 -18.00 -2.46 -6.14
CA LEU A 7 -17.92 -3.79 -5.58
C LEU A 7 -16.49 -4.04 -5.08
N SER A 8 -16.33 -5.00 -4.16
CA SER A 8 -15.03 -5.37 -3.63
C SER A 8 -14.95 -6.85 -3.32
N HIS A 9 -13.75 -7.34 -2.98
CA HIS A 9 -13.53 -8.70 -2.50
C HIS A 9 -14.43 -9.13 -1.32
N ARG A 10 -14.99 -8.15 -0.57
CA ARG A 10 -15.92 -8.42 0.54
C ARG A 10 -17.34 -8.68 0.08
N THR A 11 -17.74 -8.06 -1.02
CA THR A 11 -19.13 -8.11 -1.53
C THR A 11 -19.28 -9.02 -2.73
N SER A 12 -18.20 -9.46 -3.37
CA SER A 12 -18.25 -10.15 -4.65
C SER A 12 -17.17 -11.23 -4.80
N PRO A 13 -17.49 -12.35 -5.48
CA PRO A 13 -16.49 -13.35 -5.84
C PRO A 13 -15.54 -12.83 -6.94
N LEU A 14 -14.43 -13.54 -7.18
CA LEU A 14 -13.43 -13.13 -8.17
C LEU A 14 -13.99 -13.00 -9.60
N PRO A 15 -14.78 -13.95 -10.16
CA PRO A 15 -15.24 -13.86 -11.55
C PRO A 15 -16.07 -12.61 -11.84
N VAL A 16 -16.90 -12.18 -10.89
CA VAL A 16 -17.71 -10.95 -11.00
C VAL A 16 -16.83 -9.70 -11.00
N ARG A 17 -15.72 -9.69 -10.24
CA ARG A 17 -14.79 -8.56 -10.24
C ARG A 17 -13.98 -8.50 -11.54
N GLU A 18 -13.60 -9.64 -12.09
CA GLU A 18 -12.89 -9.73 -13.36
C GLU A 18 -13.75 -9.24 -14.52
N SER A 19 -15.04 -9.60 -14.56
CA SER A 19 -15.96 -9.12 -15.61
C SER A 19 -16.18 -7.60 -15.58
N LEU A 20 -15.96 -6.96 -14.44
CA LEU A 20 -16.14 -5.52 -14.22
C LEU A 20 -14.83 -4.73 -14.13
N ALA A 21 -13.68 -5.38 -14.32
CA ALA A 21 -12.39 -4.71 -14.25
C ALA A 21 -12.16 -3.81 -15.47
N PHE A 22 -11.78 -2.55 -15.23
CA PHE A 22 -11.38 -1.64 -16.30
C PHE A 22 -9.91 -1.88 -16.68
N ALA A 23 -9.65 -2.18 -17.95
CA ALA A 23 -8.32 -2.21 -18.53
C ALA A 23 -7.69 -0.80 -18.54
N LYS A 24 -6.37 -0.71 -18.32
CA LYS A 24 -5.67 0.58 -18.20
C LYS A 24 -5.80 1.45 -19.45
N GLU A 25 -5.79 0.81 -20.61
CA GLU A 25 -5.86 1.45 -21.93
C GLU A 25 -7.24 2.07 -22.19
N ARG A 26 -8.29 1.52 -21.57
CA ARG A 26 -9.68 1.96 -21.72
C ARG A 26 -10.13 2.92 -20.61
N LEU A 27 -9.31 3.12 -19.57
CA LEU A 27 -9.72 3.88 -18.38
C LEU A 27 -10.05 5.35 -18.71
N ALA A 28 -9.25 6.00 -19.57
CA ALA A 28 -9.48 7.39 -19.95
C ALA A 28 -10.75 7.57 -20.79
N GLU A 29 -11.06 6.62 -21.67
CA GLU A 29 -12.32 6.59 -22.42
C GLU A 29 -13.51 6.37 -21.48
N ALA A 30 -13.41 5.37 -20.60
CA ALA A 30 -14.43 5.06 -19.60
C ALA A 30 -14.78 6.27 -18.73
N LEU A 31 -13.78 7.04 -18.29
CA LEU A 31 -13.98 8.24 -17.48
C LEU A 31 -14.76 9.34 -18.22
N ARG A 32 -14.44 9.59 -19.49
CA ARG A 32 -15.17 10.58 -20.31
C ARG A 32 -16.60 10.15 -20.54
N ARG A 33 -16.80 8.88 -20.93
CA ARG A 33 -18.13 8.28 -21.11
C ARG A 33 -18.94 8.29 -19.83
N MET A 34 -18.34 7.95 -18.68
CA MET A 34 -18.99 8.02 -17.37
C MET A 34 -19.51 9.43 -17.07
N ARG A 35 -18.72 10.47 -17.37
CA ARG A 35 -19.12 11.86 -17.15
C ARG A 35 -20.32 12.25 -18.03
N GLU A 36 -20.31 11.82 -19.29
CA GLU A 36 -21.35 12.12 -20.28
C GLU A 36 -22.62 11.29 -20.06
N GLU A 37 -22.51 9.96 -20.08
CA GLU A 37 -23.62 8.99 -20.00
C GLU A 37 -24.26 8.97 -18.62
N ALA A 38 -23.46 8.94 -17.54
CA ALA A 38 -24.00 9.00 -16.18
C ALA A 38 -24.32 10.44 -15.74
N GLY A 39 -24.00 11.46 -16.56
CA GLY A 39 -24.31 12.87 -16.32
C GLY A 39 -23.80 13.41 -14.97
N VAL A 40 -22.60 13.00 -14.55
CA VAL A 40 -21.93 13.50 -13.33
C VAL A 40 -20.99 14.65 -13.67
N ALA A 41 -20.87 15.63 -12.77
CA ALA A 41 -20.01 16.80 -13.02
C ALA A 41 -18.51 16.47 -12.96
N GLU A 42 -18.14 15.46 -12.17
CA GLU A 42 -16.78 14.98 -11.96
C GLU A 42 -16.82 13.45 -11.87
N ALA A 43 -15.77 12.77 -12.35
CA ALA A 43 -15.68 11.31 -12.40
C ALA A 43 -14.26 10.80 -12.10
N MET A 44 -14.18 9.71 -11.34
CA MET A 44 -12.96 8.92 -11.08
C MET A 44 -13.32 7.44 -10.99
N ILE A 45 -12.45 6.57 -11.51
CA ILE A 45 -12.61 5.11 -11.47
C ILE A 45 -11.38 4.53 -10.75
N LEU A 46 -11.62 3.73 -9.72
CA LEU A 46 -10.61 2.90 -9.06
C LEU A 46 -10.86 1.44 -9.42
N SER A 47 -10.04 0.91 -10.31
CA SER A 47 -10.08 -0.49 -10.77
C SER A 47 -8.81 -1.21 -10.33
N THR A 48 -8.96 -2.26 -9.53
CA THR A 48 -7.88 -3.12 -9.03
C THR A 48 -8.34 -4.58 -9.06
N CYS A 49 -7.46 -5.53 -8.77
CA CYS A 49 -7.86 -6.93 -8.58
C CYS A 49 -8.85 -7.13 -7.41
N ASN A 50 -8.93 -6.17 -6.48
CA ASN A 50 -9.71 -6.30 -5.25
C ASN A 50 -10.98 -5.46 -5.19
N ARG A 51 -11.16 -4.51 -6.11
CA ARG A 51 -12.31 -3.61 -6.16
C ARG A 51 -12.44 -2.91 -7.51
N VAL A 52 -13.68 -2.56 -7.82
CA VAL A 52 -14.06 -1.64 -8.88
C VAL A 52 -14.99 -0.60 -8.26
N GLU A 53 -14.59 0.67 -8.26
CA GLU A 53 -15.33 1.76 -7.64
C GLU A 53 -15.40 2.97 -8.58
N LEU A 54 -16.62 3.47 -8.80
CA LEU A 54 -16.93 4.64 -9.60
C LEU A 54 -17.31 5.78 -8.66
N TYR A 55 -16.52 6.84 -8.65
CA TYR A 55 -16.75 8.06 -7.87
C TYR A 55 -17.30 9.16 -8.76
N GLY A 56 -18.47 9.69 -8.43
CA GLY A 56 -19.13 10.77 -9.16
C GLY A 56 -19.45 11.99 -8.30
N ARG A 57 -19.60 13.15 -8.95
CA ARG A 57 -20.20 14.35 -8.34
C ARG A 57 -21.58 14.61 -8.96
N GLY A 58 -22.64 14.22 -8.26
CA GLY A 58 -24.04 14.44 -8.67
C GLY A 58 -24.74 15.54 -7.84
N GLN A 59 -25.90 16.03 -8.26
CA GLN A 59 -26.73 16.92 -7.43
C GLN A 59 -27.57 16.10 -6.44
N GLU A 60 -28.35 15.15 -6.96
CA GLU A 60 -29.15 14.18 -6.20
C GLU A 60 -28.41 12.84 -6.05
N ALA A 61 -28.38 12.28 -4.84
CA ALA A 61 -27.56 11.11 -4.54
C ALA A 61 -28.09 9.82 -5.17
N GLU A 62 -29.40 9.55 -5.03
CA GLU A 62 -30.02 8.31 -5.48
C GLU A 62 -30.04 8.20 -7.01
N ASP A 63 -30.35 9.32 -7.68
CA ASP A 63 -30.35 9.43 -9.13
C ASP A 63 -28.93 9.27 -9.70
N ALA A 64 -27.95 10.00 -9.16
CA ALA A 64 -26.57 9.87 -9.62
C ALA A 64 -25.99 8.47 -9.35
N GLY A 65 -26.35 7.84 -8.22
CA GLY A 65 -25.97 6.46 -7.93
C GLY A 65 -26.56 5.46 -8.93
N SER A 66 -27.84 5.59 -9.27
CA SER A 66 -28.49 4.73 -10.26
C SER A 66 -27.88 4.89 -11.66
N ARG A 67 -27.59 6.12 -12.08
CA ARG A 67 -26.91 6.40 -13.36
C ARG A 67 -25.49 5.84 -13.43
N LEU A 68 -24.76 5.85 -12.31
CA LEU A 68 -23.42 5.22 -12.25
C LEU A 68 -23.50 3.69 -12.36
N GLU A 69 -24.49 3.06 -11.73
CA GLU A 69 -24.73 1.62 -11.87
C GLU A 69 -25.12 1.24 -13.31
N GLU A 70 -26.00 2.03 -13.93
CA GLU A 70 -26.40 1.84 -15.33
C GLU A 70 -25.21 1.96 -16.27
N PHE A 71 -24.36 2.98 -16.08
CA PHE A 71 -23.12 3.10 -16.83
C PHE A 71 -22.19 1.89 -16.63
N LEU A 72 -22.00 1.41 -15.39
CA LEU A 72 -21.16 0.24 -15.11
C LEU A 72 -21.66 -1.00 -15.85
N CYS A 73 -22.97 -1.26 -15.81
CA CYS A 73 -23.59 -2.38 -16.50
C CYS A 73 -23.42 -2.24 -18.03
N ALA A 74 -23.71 -1.05 -18.58
CA ALA A 74 -23.64 -0.78 -20.00
C ALA A 74 -22.21 -0.86 -20.56
N PHE A 75 -21.23 -0.31 -19.84
CA PHE A 75 -19.83 -0.29 -20.27
C PHE A 75 -19.23 -1.71 -20.37
N HIS A 76 -19.64 -2.61 -19.47
CA HIS A 76 -19.18 -4.00 -19.42
C HIS A 76 -20.12 -4.99 -20.13
N ALA A 77 -21.23 -4.51 -20.69
CA ALA A 77 -22.28 -5.34 -21.30
C ALA A 77 -22.75 -6.47 -20.37
N GLN A 78 -22.97 -6.14 -19.09
CA GLN A 78 -23.38 -7.08 -18.05
C GLN A 78 -24.83 -6.82 -17.62
N PRO A 79 -25.66 -7.85 -17.41
CA PRO A 79 -27.02 -7.66 -16.93
C PRO A 79 -27.05 -7.08 -15.51
N ARG A 80 -27.89 -6.05 -15.29
CA ARG A 80 -28.04 -5.43 -13.97
C ARG A 80 -28.40 -6.43 -12.88
N ALA A 81 -29.23 -7.42 -13.18
CA ALA A 81 -29.64 -8.47 -12.24
C ALA A 81 -28.47 -9.32 -11.73
N GLU A 82 -27.41 -9.49 -12.52
CA GLU A 82 -26.23 -10.28 -12.13
C GLU A 82 -25.25 -9.48 -11.27
N ILE A 83 -25.23 -8.15 -11.41
CA ILE A 83 -24.27 -7.29 -10.71
C ILE A 83 -24.86 -6.67 -9.44
N ALA A 84 -26.12 -6.22 -9.50
CA ALA A 84 -26.77 -5.45 -8.44
C ALA A 84 -26.66 -6.07 -7.03
N PRO A 85 -26.75 -7.41 -6.85
CA PRO A 85 -26.59 -8.02 -5.52
C PRO A 85 -25.22 -7.79 -4.87
N TYR A 86 -24.19 -7.47 -5.66
CA TYR A 86 -22.82 -7.31 -5.20
C TYR A 86 -22.39 -5.85 -5.03
N LEU A 87 -23.21 -4.91 -5.50
CA LEU A 87 -22.91 -3.49 -5.47
C LEU A 87 -23.24 -2.87 -4.12
N TYR A 88 -22.38 -1.97 -3.68
CA TYR A 88 -22.70 -1.00 -2.63
C TYR A 88 -22.75 0.40 -3.24
N ARG A 89 -23.68 1.20 -2.71
CA ARG A 89 -23.87 2.60 -3.07
C ARG A 89 -23.66 3.46 -1.84
N LEU A 90 -22.76 4.42 -1.91
CA LEU A 90 -22.46 5.35 -0.81
C LEU A 90 -22.61 6.78 -1.31
N SER A 91 -23.02 7.69 -0.43
CA SER A 91 -23.15 9.10 -0.78
C SER A 91 -22.66 10.02 0.34
N GLY A 92 -22.32 11.25 -0.04
CA GLY A 92 -21.96 12.32 0.87
C GLY A 92 -20.83 11.92 1.84
N PRO A 93 -21.01 12.10 3.15
CA PRO A 93 -20.00 11.75 4.15
C PRO A 93 -19.56 10.29 4.11
N GLU A 94 -20.43 9.36 3.70
CA GLU A 94 -20.12 7.93 3.68
C GLU A 94 -19.18 7.57 2.53
N ALA A 95 -19.44 8.12 1.33
CA ALA A 95 -18.55 7.97 0.19
C ALA A 95 -17.17 8.57 0.47
N VAL A 96 -17.14 9.72 1.16
CA VAL A 96 -15.89 10.36 1.62
C VAL A 96 -15.18 9.46 2.63
N ARG A 97 -15.85 9.00 3.68
CA ARG A 97 -15.27 8.09 4.69
C ARG A 97 -14.70 6.83 4.04
N HIS A 98 -15.43 6.23 3.11
CA HIS A 98 -14.98 5.05 2.36
C HIS A 98 -13.71 5.32 1.57
N ALA A 99 -13.63 6.43 0.82
CA ALA A 99 -12.42 6.80 0.09
C ALA A 99 -11.19 6.95 0.99
N PHE A 100 -11.36 7.48 2.20
CA PHE A 100 -10.28 7.61 3.18
C PHE A 100 -9.84 6.23 3.68
N ARG A 101 -10.80 5.35 4.02
CA ARG A 101 -10.52 3.97 4.43
C ARG A 101 -9.80 3.18 3.34
N VAL A 102 -10.23 3.31 2.07
CA VAL A 102 -9.56 2.70 0.92
C VAL A 102 -8.13 3.23 0.78
N ALA A 103 -7.93 4.55 0.78
CA ALA A 103 -6.59 5.14 0.67
C ALA A 103 -5.65 4.73 1.83
N ALA A 104 -6.19 4.57 3.04
CA ALA A 104 -5.47 4.08 4.22
C ALA A 104 -5.30 2.55 4.23
N SER A 105 -5.75 1.82 3.20
CA SER A 105 -5.72 0.36 3.08
C SER A 105 -6.57 -0.39 4.13
N LEU A 106 -7.48 0.29 4.83
CA LEU A 106 -8.40 -0.31 5.80
C LEU A 106 -9.47 -1.20 5.15
N GLU A 107 -9.78 -0.94 3.87
CA GLU A 107 -10.71 -1.75 3.08
C GLU A 107 -10.03 -2.89 2.32
N SER A 108 -8.74 -3.14 2.51
CA SER A 108 -7.98 -4.11 1.70
C SER A 108 -8.04 -5.52 2.30
N MET A 109 -7.85 -6.55 1.45
CA MET A 109 -7.75 -7.94 1.92
C MET A 109 -6.58 -8.11 2.89
N VAL A 110 -5.47 -7.42 2.62
CA VAL A 110 -4.34 -7.25 3.54
C VAL A 110 -4.33 -5.80 4.02
N ILE A 111 -4.71 -5.57 5.27
CA ILE A 111 -4.73 -4.22 5.86
C ILE A 111 -3.30 -3.64 5.90
N GLY A 112 -3.14 -2.40 5.43
CA GLY A 112 -1.87 -1.66 5.46
C GLY A 112 -0.98 -1.86 4.22
N GLU A 113 -1.44 -2.62 3.22
CA GLU A 113 -0.74 -2.89 1.97
C GLU A 113 -0.22 -1.60 1.30
N PRO A 114 1.11 -1.46 1.04
CA PRO A 114 1.69 -0.23 0.51
C PRO A 114 1.19 0.09 -0.90
N GLN A 115 0.81 -0.92 -1.70
CA GLN A 115 0.39 -0.75 -3.09
C GLN A 115 -0.92 0.03 -3.23
N ILE A 116 -1.85 -0.06 -2.26
CA ILE A 116 -3.19 0.52 -2.39
C ILE A 116 -3.14 2.05 -2.48
N LEU A 117 -2.30 2.70 -1.65
CA LEU A 117 -2.11 4.15 -1.73
C LEU A 117 -1.55 4.58 -3.10
N GLY A 118 -0.65 3.77 -3.67
CA GLY A 118 -0.11 3.97 -5.02
C GLY A 118 -1.19 3.86 -6.10
N GLN A 119 -2.05 2.83 -6.02
CA GLN A 119 -3.15 2.62 -6.96
C GLN A 119 -4.21 3.73 -6.88
N VAL A 120 -4.55 4.19 -5.67
CA VAL A 120 -5.45 5.34 -5.48
C VAL A 120 -4.85 6.61 -6.10
N LYS A 121 -3.55 6.83 -5.93
CA LYS A 121 -2.85 7.96 -6.56
C LYS A 121 -2.86 7.85 -8.08
N GLU A 122 -2.61 6.67 -8.64
CA GLU A 122 -2.67 6.40 -10.09
C GLU A 122 -4.09 6.67 -10.63
N ALA A 123 -5.14 6.21 -9.94
CA ALA A 123 -6.52 6.46 -10.34
C ALA A 123 -6.85 7.97 -10.39
N TYR A 124 -6.37 8.76 -9.42
CA TYR A 124 -6.52 10.22 -9.47
C TYR A 124 -5.74 10.84 -10.63
N GLN A 125 -4.50 10.38 -10.89
CA GLN A 125 -3.70 10.89 -12.00
C GLN A 125 -4.37 10.60 -13.36
N THR A 126 -4.96 9.43 -13.52
CA THR A 126 -5.68 9.07 -14.75
C THR A 126 -6.93 9.92 -14.94
N ALA A 127 -7.70 10.19 -13.87
CA ALA A 127 -8.84 11.09 -13.92
C ALA A 127 -8.47 12.56 -14.19
N GLU A 128 -7.33 13.02 -13.67
CA GLU A 128 -6.77 14.34 -13.98
C GLU A 128 -6.38 14.44 -15.46
N ALA A 129 -5.65 13.45 -15.98
CA ALA A 129 -5.25 13.39 -17.38
C ALA A 129 -6.45 13.27 -18.35
N ALA A 130 -7.54 12.61 -17.92
CA ALA A 130 -8.77 12.51 -18.69
C ALA A 130 -9.65 13.78 -18.61
N GLY A 131 -9.29 14.77 -17.79
CA GLY A 131 -10.05 16.01 -17.63
C GLY A 131 -11.39 15.83 -16.90
N THR A 132 -11.52 14.78 -16.08
CA THR A 132 -12.77 14.44 -15.39
C THR A 132 -12.78 14.78 -13.90
N LEU A 133 -11.67 15.24 -13.34
CA LEU A 133 -11.62 15.79 -11.98
C LEU A 133 -12.06 17.25 -11.94
N GLY A 134 -12.85 17.60 -10.93
CA GLY A 134 -13.19 18.98 -10.59
C GLY A 134 -12.80 19.32 -9.15
N SER A 135 -13.39 20.38 -8.60
CA SER A 135 -13.00 20.89 -7.29
C SER A 135 -13.32 19.91 -6.15
N ALA A 136 -14.40 19.14 -6.26
CA ALA A 136 -14.83 18.22 -5.21
C ALA A 136 -13.91 16.99 -5.12
N LEU A 137 -13.70 16.27 -6.23
CA LEU A 137 -12.83 15.10 -6.26
C LEU A 137 -11.35 15.48 -6.08
N ASN A 138 -10.92 16.68 -6.46
CA ASN A 138 -9.60 17.20 -6.09
C ASN A 138 -9.45 17.45 -4.59
N ALA A 139 -10.48 18.00 -3.94
CA ALA A 139 -10.48 18.15 -2.49
C ALA A 139 -10.45 16.79 -1.81
N LEU A 140 -11.21 15.81 -2.32
CA LEU A 140 -11.18 14.43 -1.85
C LEU A 140 -9.77 13.83 -1.98
N ARG A 141 -9.15 13.93 -3.16
CA ARG A 141 -7.77 13.48 -3.44
C ARG A 141 -6.78 13.97 -2.40
N ASN A 142 -6.71 15.30 -2.24
CA ASN A 142 -5.68 15.91 -1.42
C ASN A 142 -5.81 15.46 0.04
N ARG A 143 -7.05 15.29 0.51
CA ARG A 143 -7.32 14.96 1.90
C ARG A 143 -7.25 13.46 2.18
N SER A 144 -7.76 12.62 1.29
CA SER A 144 -7.66 11.16 1.42
C SER A 144 -6.19 10.72 1.39
N LEU A 145 -5.37 11.27 0.48
CA LEU A 145 -3.94 10.97 0.41
C LEU A 145 -3.18 11.51 1.64
N ALA A 146 -3.51 12.71 2.13
CA ALA A 146 -2.91 13.26 3.34
C ALA A 146 -3.27 12.43 4.59
N ALA A 147 -4.55 12.07 4.74
CA ALA A 147 -5.01 11.25 5.84
C ALA A 147 -4.41 9.84 5.80
N ALA A 148 -4.31 9.22 4.61
CA ALA A 148 -3.65 7.94 4.44
C ALA A 148 -2.15 8.02 4.79
N LYS A 149 -1.45 9.09 4.38
CA LYS A 149 -0.05 9.31 4.76
C LYS A 149 0.08 9.45 6.27
N ARG A 150 -0.77 10.25 6.91
CA ARG A 150 -0.81 10.42 8.37
C ARG A 150 -1.10 9.12 9.09
N ALA A 151 -2.12 8.37 8.67
CA ALA A 151 -2.44 7.07 9.23
C ALA A 151 -1.22 6.14 9.18
N ARG A 152 -0.50 6.11 8.05
CA ARG A 152 0.72 5.29 7.89
C ARG A 152 1.91 5.74 8.75
N THR A 153 2.04 7.03 9.04
CA THR A 153 3.17 7.57 9.81
C THR A 153 2.89 7.68 11.31
N GLU A 154 1.65 7.94 11.69
CA GLU A 154 1.18 8.18 13.06
C GLU A 154 0.62 6.89 13.70
N THR A 155 0.30 5.87 12.90
CA THR A 155 -0.12 4.54 13.39
C THR A 155 0.73 3.43 12.80
N GLY A 156 0.67 2.24 13.41
CA GLY A 156 1.38 1.07 12.88
C GLY A 156 0.80 0.49 11.59
N ILE A 157 -0.31 1.03 11.05
CA ILE A 157 -0.88 0.54 9.78
C ILE A 157 0.07 0.69 8.59
N GLY A 158 0.99 1.67 8.66
CA GLY A 158 2.04 1.88 7.68
C GLY A 158 3.33 1.15 7.99
N GLN A 159 3.49 0.63 9.22
CA GLN A 159 4.58 -0.25 9.58
C GLN A 159 4.31 -1.60 8.90
N ASN A 160 5.03 -1.80 7.79
CA ASN A 160 5.12 -3.00 6.97
C ASN A 160 3.84 -3.85 7.00
N ALA A 161 2.96 -3.67 6.01
CA ALA A 161 1.99 -4.69 5.61
C ALA A 161 2.63 -6.05 5.82
N VAL A 162 2.00 -6.92 6.60
CA VAL A 162 2.54 -8.23 6.95
C VAL A 162 2.44 -9.07 5.68
N SER A 163 3.31 -8.76 4.74
CA SER A 163 3.57 -9.54 3.55
C SER A 163 4.36 -10.75 3.99
N VAL A 164 4.17 -11.85 3.29
CA VAL A 164 4.97 -13.07 3.42
C VAL A 164 6.47 -12.73 3.45
N SER A 165 6.88 -11.76 2.62
CA SER A 165 8.25 -11.23 2.55
C SER A 165 8.73 -10.50 3.82
N TYR A 166 7.84 -9.80 4.53
CA TYR A 166 8.19 -9.15 5.80
C TYR A 166 8.28 -10.17 6.94
N VAL A 167 7.30 -11.08 7.03
CA VAL A 167 7.31 -12.17 8.03
C VAL A 167 8.59 -12.99 7.91
N ALA A 168 9.01 -13.31 6.68
CA ALA A 168 10.28 -13.97 6.41
C ALA A 168 11.47 -13.24 7.05
N VAL A 169 11.53 -11.91 6.93
CA VAL A 169 12.62 -11.08 7.50
C VAL A 169 12.57 -11.06 9.04
N GLU A 170 11.38 -10.94 9.61
CA GLU A 170 11.20 -10.94 11.07
C GLU A 170 11.56 -12.29 11.68
N LEU A 171 11.15 -13.39 11.04
CA LEU A 171 11.56 -14.74 11.44
C LEU A 171 13.08 -14.92 11.32
N ALA A 172 13.68 -14.43 10.24
CA ALA A 172 15.14 -14.44 10.09
C ALA A 172 15.83 -13.68 11.23
N ARG A 173 15.34 -12.49 11.62
CA ARG A 173 15.88 -11.73 12.76
C ARG A 173 15.71 -12.45 14.09
N LYS A 174 14.60 -13.16 14.30
CA LYS A 174 14.40 -13.98 15.50
C LYS A 174 15.37 -15.16 15.57
N ILE A 175 15.70 -15.77 14.43
CA ILE A 175 16.61 -16.93 14.35
C ILE A 175 18.08 -16.49 14.47
N PHE A 176 18.47 -15.42 13.78
CA PHE A 176 19.88 -15.02 13.61
C PHE A 176 20.29 -13.78 14.40
N GLY A 177 19.34 -13.03 14.99
CA GLY A 177 19.57 -11.70 15.53
C GLY A 177 19.85 -10.69 14.41
N GLU A 178 21.13 -10.43 14.16
CA GLU A 178 21.57 -9.53 13.10
C GLU A 178 21.74 -10.26 11.75
N LEU A 179 21.22 -9.65 10.69
CA LEU A 179 21.30 -10.17 9.32
C LEU A 179 22.56 -9.70 8.57
N ARG A 180 23.37 -8.84 9.19
CA ARG A 180 24.67 -8.46 8.67
C ARG A 180 25.53 -9.73 8.51
N ASP A 181 26.17 -9.83 7.36
CA ASP A 181 27.03 -10.96 6.95
C ASP A 181 26.33 -12.30 6.72
N LYS A 182 24.99 -12.35 6.71
CA LYS A 182 24.26 -13.57 6.34
C LYS A 182 24.19 -13.74 4.83
N ASN A 183 24.28 -14.98 4.37
CA ASN A 183 24.16 -15.32 2.96
C ASN A 183 22.73 -15.79 2.66
N VAL A 184 22.07 -15.11 1.72
CA VAL A 184 20.72 -15.44 1.23
C VAL A 184 20.86 -16.12 -0.12
N LEU A 185 20.33 -17.33 -0.25
CA LEU A 185 20.21 -18.05 -1.51
C LEU A 185 18.77 -17.96 -2.03
N LEU A 186 18.61 -17.47 -3.25
CA LEU A 186 17.34 -17.49 -3.96
C LEU A 186 17.33 -18.66 -4.94
N VAL A 187 16.33 -19.53 -4.82
CA VAL A 187 16.05 -20.62 -5.75
C VAL A 187 14.82 -20.23 -6.56
N GLY A 188 15.06 -19.70 -7.76
CA GLY A 188 14.03 -19.12 -8.62
C GLY A 188 13.93 -17.59 -8.54
N ALA A 189 13.31 -17.01 -9.58
CA ALA A 189 13.19 -15.56 -9.78
C ALA A 189 11.73 -15.06 -9.74
N GLY A 190 10.91 -15.65 -8.87
CA GLY A 190 9.53 -15.20 -8.66
C GLY A 190 9.48 -13.81 -7.99
N LYS A 191 8.50 -12.97 -8.38
CA LYS A 191 8.30 -11.63 -7.81
C LYS A 191 8.20 -11.62 -6.28
N MET A 192 7.60 -12.67 -5.70
CA MET A 192 7.45 -12.81 -4.24
C MET A 192 8.78 -13.11 -3.55
N SER A 193 9.61 -13.99 -4.15
CA SER A 193 10.95 -14.33 -3.68
C SER A 193 11.89 -13.13 -3.76
N GLU A 194 11.80 -12.39 -4.87
CA GLU A 194 12.53 -11.14 -5.08
C GLU A 194 12.23 -10.12 -3.97
N LEU A 195 10.95 -9.90 -3.64
CA LEU A 195 10.58 -8.92 -2.62
C LEU A 195 11.17 -9.29 -1.25
N ALA A 196 11.07 -10.57 -0.85
CA ALA A 196 11.64 -11.07 0.40
C ALA A 196 13.16 -10.88 0.45
N ALA A 197 13.85 -11.23 -0.64
CA ALA A 197 15.29 -11.04 -0.76
C ALA A 197 15.71 -9.57 -0.71
N ARG A 198 14.98 -8.66 -1.39
CA ARG A 198 15.25 -7.20 -1.31
C ARG A 198 15.22 -6.70 0.12
N HIS A 199 14.29 -7.18 0.94
CA HIS A 199 14.22 -6.80 2.36
C HIS A 199 15.37 -7.35 3.20
N LEU A 200 15.78 -8.61 2.96
CA LEU A 200 16.95 -9.20 3.63
C LEU A 200 18.25 -8.48 3.25
N VAL A 201 18.45 -8.18 1.97
CA VAL A 201 19.62 -7.43 1.48
C VAL A 201 19.67 -6.02 2.06
N ARG A 202 18.54 -5.31 2.12
CA ARG A 202 18.45 -4.00 2.81
C ARG A 202 18.78 -4.08 4.29
N SER A 203 18.66 -5.26 4.91
CA SER A 203 19.04 -5.53 6.30
C SER A 203 20.50 -5.97 6.47
N GLY A 204 21.31 -5.93 5.40
CA GLY A 204 22.76 -6.18 5.44
C GLY A 204 23.19 -7.60 5.01
N ALA A 205 22.27 -8.42 4.49
CA ALA A 205 22.58 -9.73 3.97
C ALA A 205 23.14 -9.68 2.54
N ARG A 206 23.89 -10.71 2.12
CA ARG A 206 24.42 -10.87 0.77
C ARG A 206 23.56 -11.86 -0.01
N ALA A 207 23.14 -11.51 -1.22
CA ALA A 207 22.30 -12.38 -2.05
C ALA A 207 23.12 -13.18 -3.08
N THR A 208 22.77 -14.45 -3.24
CA THR A 208 23.15 -15.31 -4.37
C THR A 208 21.87 -15.84 -5.02
N VAL A 209 21.78 -15.79 -6.34
CA VAL A 209 20.58 -16.21 -7.09
C VAL A 209 20.92 -17.41 -7.97
N LEU A 210 20.23 -18.53 -7.76
CA LEU A 210 20.35 -19.70 -8.63
C LEU A 210 19.56 -19.48 -9.93
N GLY A 211 20.27 -19.63 -11.04
CA GLY A 211 19.70 -19.69 -12.38
C GLY A 211 18.87 -20.95 -12.56
N GLY A 212 17.64 -20.79 -13.06
CA GLY A 212 16.81 -21.90 -13.52
C GLY A 212 17.00 -22.16 -15.02
N ARG A 213 15.90 -22.48 -15.73
CA ARG A 213 15.91 -22.67 -17.20
C ARG A 213 16.41 -21.45 -17.99
N THR A 214 16.28 -20.26 -17.43
CA THR A 214 16.68 -18.99 -18.06
C THR A 214 17.68 -18.31 -17.12
N PHE A 215 18.96 -18.39 -17.46
CA PHE A 215 20.03 -17.85 -16.63
C PHE A 215 20.00 -16.32 -16.60
N GLU A 216 19.63 -15.66 -17.70
CA GLU A 216 19.62 -14.19 -17.79
C GLU A 216 18.72 -13.55 -16.72
N LYS A 217 17.57 -14.19 -16.40
CA LYS A 217 16.66 -13.71 -15.36
C LYS A 217 17.31 -13.72 -13.97
N ALA A 218 18.17 -14.70 -13.70
CA ALA A 218 18.90 -14.76 -12.44
C ALA A 218 20.00 -13.69 -12.39
N GLU A 219 20.66 -13.40 -13.51
CA GLU A 219 21.64 -12.31 -13.62
C GLU A 219 21.00 -10.94 -13.39
N GLU A 220 19.86 -10.66 -14.02
CA GLU A 220 19.10 -9.42 -13.83
C GLU A 220 18.70 -9.23 -12.36
N LEU A 221 18.16 -10.28 -11.74
CA LEU A 221 17.74 -10.24 -10.34
C LEU A 221 18.95 -10.09 -9.40
N ALA A 222 20.04 -10.82 -9.65
CA ALA A 222 21.27 -10.71 -8.86
C ALA A 222 21.85 -9.29 -8.94
N ALA A 223 21.92 -8.69 -10.14
CA ALA A 223 22.36 -7.32 -10.33
C ALA A 223 21.47 -6.33 -9.55
N ALA A 224 20.15 -6.50 -9.61
CA ALA A 224 19.21 -5.65 -8.88
C ALA A 224 19.27 -5.80 -7.35
N LEU A 225 19.87 -6.89 -6.85
CA LEU A 225 20.11 -7.17 -5.44
C LEU A 225 21.55 -6.85 -5.00
N GLY A 226 22.45 -6.45 -5.92
CA GLY A 226 23.88 -6.31 -5.63
C GLY A 226 24.54 -7.64 -5.25
N GLY A 227 24.00 -8.76 -5.73
CA GLY A 227 24.46 -10.12 -5.47
C GLY A 227 25.14 -10.75 -6.69
N ARG A 228 25.24 -12.08 -6.69
CA ARG A 228 25.76 -12.86 -7.84
C ARG A 228 24.75 -13.92 -8.29
N ALA A 229 24.76 -14.21 -9.59
CA ALA A 229 24.02 -15.33 -10.16
C ALA A 229 24.93 -16.56 -10.28
N VAL A 230 24.37 -17.75 -10.10
CA VAL A 230 25.08 -19.03 -10.19
C VAL A 230 24.25 -20.10 -10.90
N PRO A 231 24.87 -21.05 -11.63
CA PRO A 231 24.15 -22.12 -12.32
C PRO A 231 23.42 -23.05 -11.35
N PHE A 232 22.30 -23.67 -11.78
CA PHE A 232 21.49 -24.56 -10.96
C PHE A 232 22.30 -25.74 -10.38
N GLU A 233 23.29 -26.21 -11.12
CA GLU A 233 24.20 -27.30 -10.75
C GLU A 233 24.98 -27.00 -9.46
N SER A 234 25.12 -25.72 -9.11
CA SER A 234 25.74 -25.26 -7.87
C SER A 234 24.82 -25.33 -6.65
N LEU A 235 23.57 -25.83 -6.79
CA LEU A 235 22.58 -25.86 -5.71
C LEU A 235 23.13 -26.41 -4.40
N ARG A 236 23.85 -27.54 -4.43
CA ARG A 236 24.37 -28.19 -3.20
C ARG A 236 25.44 -27.37 -2.50
N SER A 237 26.41 -26.82 -3.24
CA SER A 237 27.47 -26.01 -2.65
C SER A 237 26.93 -24.69 -2.11
N GLU A 238 25.98 -24.08 -2.82
CA GLU A 238 25.34 -22.84 -2.41
C GLU A 238 24.41 -23.03 -1.20
N LEU A 239 23.66 -24.14 -1.14
CA LEU A 239 22.89 -24.52 0.05
C LEU A 239 23.78 -24.67 1.29
N ALA A 240 24.97 -25.25 1.14
CA ALA A 240 25.93 -25.37 2.25
C ALA A 240 26.48 -24.00 2.69
N ALA A 241 26.61 -23.03 1.79
CA ALA A 241 27.10 -21.68 2.09
C ALA A 241 26.01 -20.72 2.61
N ALA A 242 24.73 -21.00 2.33
CA ALA A 242 23.60 -20.14 2.66
C ALA A 242 23.18 -20.24 4.13
N ASP A 243 22.76 -19.13 4.71
CA ASP A 243 22.10 -19.11 6.03
C ASP A 243 20.58 -19.08 5.88
N ILE A 244 20.11 -18.41 4.82
CA ILE A 244 18.70 -18.24 4.49
C ILE A 244 18.50 -18.69 3.05
N VAL A 245 17.50 -19.53 2.79
CA VAL A 245 17.13 -19.99 1.46
C VAL A 245 15.68 -19.61 1.19
N ILE A 246 15.43 -18.94 0.06
CA ILE A 246 14.08 -18.60 -0.39
C ILE A 246 13.85 -19.34 -1.70
N SER A 247 12.92 -20.30 -1.68
CA SER A 247 12.50 -21.04 -2.87
C SER A 247 11.13 -20.56 -3.32
N GLY A 248 11.04 -20.25 -4.61
CA GLY A 248 9.79 -19.83 -5.25
C GLY A 248 9.87 -20.07 -6.74
N THR A 249 10.11 -21.32 -7.12
CA THR A 249 10.12 -21.74 -8.51
C THR A 249 8.70 -22.05 -9.00
N GLY A 250 8.55 -22.13 -10.32
CA GLY A 250 7.33 -22.63 -10.96
C GLY A 250 7.43 -24.12 -11.32
N ALA A 251 8.30 -24.88 -10.65
CA ALA A 251 8.49 -26.29 -10.94
C ALA A 251 7.23 -27.09 -10.54
N PRO A 252 6.89 -28.17 -11.28
CA PRO A 252 5.73 -28.99 -10.95
C PRO A 252 5.96 -29.94 -9.76
N GLY A 253 7.13 -29.90 -9.09
CA GLY A 253 7.48 -30.81 -8.00
C GLY A 253 8.70 -30.34 -7.21
N ILE A 254 9.18 -31.20 -6.31
CA ILE A 254 10.29 -30.91 -5.39
C ILE A 254 11.57 -30.61 -6.15
N VAL A 255 12.17 -29.46 -5.85
CA VAL A 255 13.45 -28.96 -6.38
C VAL A 255 14.56 -29.20 -5.37
N ILE A 256 14.29 -28.93 -4.08
CA ILE A 256 15.25 -29.11 -2.99
C ILE A 256 14.83 -30.33 -2.18
N HIS A 257 15.55 -31.43 -2.35
CA HIS A 257 15.23 -32.68 -1.67
C HIS A 257 15.81 -32.70 -0.26
N ARG A 258 15.26 -33.57 0.60
CA ARG A 258 15.76 -33.74 1.98
C ARG A 258 17.25 -34.05 2.00
N GLU A 259 17.75 -34.84 1.07
CA GLU A 259 19.16 -35.24 0.96
C GLU A 259 20.07 -34.04 0.69
N ASP A 260 19.61 -33.06 -0.12
CA ASP A 260 20.36 -31.84 -0.39
C ASP A 260 20.51 -31.00 0.89
N VAL A 261 19.42 -30.88 1.67
CA VAL A 261 19.40 -30.17 2.95
C VAL A 261 20.25 -30.90 4.00
N GLU A 262 20.20 -32.23 4.03
CA GLU A 262 21.02 -33.03 4.94
C GLU A 262 22.51 -32.91 4.62
N HIS A 263 22.88 -32.90 3.33
CA HIS A 263 24.25 -32.67 2.89
C HIS A 263 24.74 -31.27 3.29
N ALA A 264 23.93 -30.24 3.04
CA ALA A 264 24.24 -28.87 3.47
C ALA A 264 24.40 -28.77 4.99
N ARG A 265 23.52 -29.41 5.78
CA ARG A 265 23.64 -29.48 7.24
C ARG A 265 24.95 -30.14 7.68
N ALA A 266 25.31 -31.27 7.06
CA ALA A 266 26.54 -31.98 7.39
C ALA A 266 27.78 -31.14 7.10
N ALA A 267 27.83 -30.47 5.94
CA ALA A 267 28.92 -29.56 5.57
C ALA A 267 29.05 -28.34 6.50
N ARG A 268 27.97 -27.97 7.20
CA ARG A 268 27.89 -26.83 8.13
C ARG A 268 28.17 -27.18 9.60
N GLY A 269 28.70 -28.38 9.89
CA GLY A 269 29.06 -28.79 11.26
C GLY A 269 27.96 -29.51 12.05
N GLY A 270 26.91 -30.00 11.37
CA GLY A 270 25.90 -30.87 11.97
C GLY A 270 24.78 -30.15 12.75
N ARG A 271 24.18 -30.84 13.73
CA ARG A 271 22.83 -30.54 14.29
C ARG A 271 22.68 -29.17 14.99
N TYR A 272 23.76 -28.56 15.48
CA TYR A 272 23.69 -27.39 16.38
C TYR A 272 24.66 -26.24 16.09
N GLN A 273 25.52 -26.35 15.07
CA GLN A 273 26.57 -25.35 14.88
C GLN A 273 26.13 -24.15 14.05
N ARG A 274 25.23 -24.32 13.07
CA ARG A 274 24.70 -23.23 12.24
C ARG A 274 23.27 -23.50 11.76
N PRO A 275 22.27 -22.72 12.19
CA PRO A 275 20.91 -22.89 11.70
C PRO A 275 20.82 -22.59 10.20
N LEU A 276 19.93 -23.30 9.51
CA LEU A 276 19.57 -23.05 8.12
C LEU A 276 18.08 -22.74 8.06
N PHE A 277 17.75 -21.54 7.59
CA PHE A 277 16.37 -21.06 7.49
C PHE A 277 15.88 -21.19 6.05
N LEU A 278 14.87 -22.03 5.83
CA LEU A 278 14.30 -22.36 4.53
C LEU A 278 12.89 -21.77 4.43
N ILE A 279 12.63 -21.06 3.35
CA ILE A 279 11.36 -20.39 3.08
C ILE A 279 10.84 -20.89 1.74
N ASP A 280 9.78 -21.70 1.77
CA ASP A 280 9.13 -22.24 0.57
C ASP A 280 7.86 -21.46 0.26
N ILE A 281 7.93 -20.62 -0.78
CA ILE A 281 6.81 -19.81 -1.27
C ILE A 281 6.30 -20.29 -2.63
N ALA A 282 6.70 -21.50 -3.06
CA ALA A 282 6.24 -22.11 -4.31
C ALA A 282 4.91 -22.82 -4.14
N VAL A 283 4.12 -22.85 -5.22
CA VAL A 283 2.88 -23.63 -5.33
C VAL A 283 2.84 -24.27 -6.73
N PRO A 284 3.06 -25.59 -6.86
CA PRO A 284 3.38 -26.59 -5.84
C PRO A 284 4.71 -26.35 -5.09
N ARG A 285 4.90 -27.03 -3.96
CA ARG A 285 6.05 -26.87 -3.05
C ARG A 285 7.37 -27.23 -3.72
N ASP A 286 8.41 -26.45 -3.47
CA ASP A 286 9.76 -26.71 -3.98
C ASP A 286 10.60 -27.56 -3.02
N ILE A 287 10.36 -27.48 -1.72
CA ILE A 287 11.21 -28.08 -0.69
C ILE A 287 10.51 -29.29 -0.10
N ASP A 288 11.24 -30.41 0.00
CA ASP A 288 10.73 -31.61 0.66
C ASP A 288 10.36 -31.30 2.13
N PRO A 289 9.08 -31.44 2.53
CA PRO A 289 8.64 -31.20 3.91
C PRO A 289 9.36 -32.08 4.94
N ALA A 290 9.89 -33.25 4.53
CA ALA A 290 10.66 -34.12 5.40
C ALA A 290 11.97 -33.48 5.90
N ALA A 291 12.47 -32.43 5.24
CA ALA A 291 13.61 -31.64 5.69
C ALA A 291 13.36 -30.96 7.06
N ARG A 292 12.10 -30.66 7.41
CA ARG A 292 11.71 -30.09 8.72
C ARG A 292 12.13 -30.95 9.91
N LYS A 293 12.28 -32.27 9.71
CA LYS A 293 12.68 -33.22 10.77
C LYS A 293 14.18 -33.19 11.06
N LEU A 294 14.98 -32.53 10.23
CA LEU A 294 16.42 -32.40 10.42
C LEU A 294 16.69 -31.32 11.48
N GLY A 295 17.48 -31.64 12.51
CA GLY A 295 17.82 -30.66 13.54
C GLY A 295 18.66 -29.50 12.96
N GLY A 296 18.41 -28.29 13.45
CA GLY A 296 19.05 -27.07 12.94
C GLY A 296 18.41 -26.50 11.66
N ILE A 297 17.36 -27.13 11.13
CA ILE A 297 16.60 -26.66 9.97
C ILE A 297 15.30 -26.00 10.42
N PHE A 298 15.05 -24.79 9.92
CA PHE A 298 13.81 -24.05 10.12
C PHE A 298 13.11 -23.94 8.77
N LEU A 299 12.15 -24.82 8.48
CA LEU A 299 11.41 -24.81 7.20
C LEU A 299 10.01 -24.26 7.39
N TYR A 300 9.73 -23.14 6.73
CA TYR A 300 8.42 -22.47 6.70
C TYR A 300 7.87 -22.45 5.29
N ASP A 301 6.63 -22.89 5.13
CA ASP A 301 5.90 -22.78 3.87
C ASP A 301 5.02 -21.51 3.83
N LEU A 302 4.36 -21.28 2.69
CA LEU A 302 3.49 -20.13 2.49
C LEU A 302 2.36 -20.05 3.54
N ASP A 303 1.83 -21.19 3.98
CA ASP A 303 0.74 -21.24 4.95
C ASP A 303 1.24 -20.95 6.36
N ASP A 304 2.43 -21.45 6.74
CA ASP A 304 3.08 -21.09 8.00
C ASP A 304 3.32 -19.58 8.10
N LEU A 305 3.83 -18.96 7.02
CA LEU A 305 4.08 -17.51 6.97
C LEU A 305 2.78 -16.70 7.05
N ARG A 306 1.68 -17.19 6.46
CA ARG A 306 0.35 -16.60 6.60
C ARG A 306 -0.18 -16.72 8.03
N SER A 307 -0.01 -17.85 8.69
CA SER A 307 -0.43 -18.03 10.09
C SER A 307 0.32 -17.08 11.03
N VAL A 308 1.64 -16.94 10.86
CA VAL A 308 2.43 -15.95 11.61
C VAL A 308 2.01 -14.52 11.25
N ALA A 309 1.62 -14.29 9.99
CA ALA A 309 1.10 -12.99 9.59
C ALA A 309 -0.21 -12.63 10.30
N GLU A 310 -1.10 -13.60 10.43
CA GLU A 310 -2.42 -13.49 11.06
C GLU A 310 -2.32 -13.39 12.59
N ALA A 311 -1.33 -14.00 13.23
CA ALA A 311 -1.10 -13.85 14.67
C ALA A 311 -0.81 -12.38 15.06
N ASN A 312 -0.24 -11.58 14.15
CA ASN A 312 -0.03 -10.14 14.32
C ASN A 312 -1.32 -9.29 14.08
N LEU A 313 -2.44 -9.90 13.71
CA LEU A 313 -3.69 -9.20 13.36
C LEU A 313 -4.37 -8.52 14.55
N ARG A 314 -4.20 -9.03 15.79
CA ARG A 314 -4.79 -8.45 17.01
C ARG A 314 -4.18 -7.09 17.37
N GLU A 315 -2.87 -6.90 17.17
CA GLU A 315 -2.22 -5.59 17.31
C GLU A 315 -2.69 -4.64 16.19
N ARG A 316 -2.88 -5.18 14.98
CA ARG A 316 -3.43 -4.40 13.86
C ARG A 316 -4.86 -3.97 14.02
N GLN A 317 -5.73 -4.73 14.67
CA GLN A 317 -7.10 -4.25 14.94
C GLN A 317 -7.08 -2.96 15.78
N LYS A 318 -6.13 -2.84 16.72
CA LYS A 318 -5.92 -1.60 17.49
C LYS A 318 -5.36 -0.47 16.62
N GLU A 319 -4.38 -0.76 15.76
CA GLU A 319 -3.80 0.23 14.84
C GLU A 319 -4.78 0.67 13.74
N ALA A 320 -5.61 -0.25 13.26
CA ALA A 320 -6.69 -0.01 12.33
C ALA A 320 -7.77 0.85 12.99
N ALA A 321 -8.10 0.64 14.27
CA ALA A 321 -8.99 1.52 15.01
C ALA A 321 -8.41 2.94 15.22
N ALA A 322 -7.10 3.05 15.43
CA ALA A 322 -6.42 4.34 15.49
C ALA A 322 -6.42 5.06 14.12
N ALA A 323 -6.12 4.32 13.04
CA ALA A 323 -6.20 4.83 11.67
C ALA A 323 -7.64 5.19 11.27
N GLU A 324 -8.62 4.42 11.74
CA GLU A 324 -10.04 4.69 11.56
C GLU A 324 -10.42 6.01 12.22
N SER A 325 -9.94 6.27 13.43
CA SER A 325 -10.20 7.51 14.16
C SER A 325 -9.64 8.73 13.41
N LEU A 326 -8.45 8.59 12.78
CA LEU A 326 -7.88 9.61 11.92
C LEU A 326 -8.72 9.84 10.64
N CYS A 327 -9.27 8.77 10.06
CA CYS A 327 -10.16 8.86 8.91
C CYS A 327 -11.54 9.42 9.26
N ALA A 328 -12.07 9.13 10.45
CA ALA A 328 -13.40 9.55 10.89
C ALA A 328 -13.50 11.06 11.17
N GLY A 329 -12.40 11.70 11.58
CA GLY A 329 -12.36 13.15 11.79
C GLY A 329 -12.38 13.99 10.50
N GLU A 330 -12.11 13.37 9.35
CA GLU A 330 -11.93 14.08 8.08
C GLU A 330 -13.26 14.36 7.32
N PRO A 331 -14.24 13.44 7.20
CA PRO A 331 -15.53 13.72 6.58
C PRO A 331 -16.25 14.94 7.16
N THR A 332 -16.20 15.14 8.48
CA THR A 332 -16.79 16.31 9.16
C THR A 332 -16.13 17.62 8.72
N ARG A 333 -14.81 17.62 8.55
CA ARG A 333 -14.05 18.76 8.00
C ARG A 333 -14.25 18.92 6.49
N TYR A 334 -14.79 17.93 5.78
CA TYR A 334 -15.08 17.96 4.34
C TYR A 334 -16.37 18.71 4.01
N GLY A 335 -17.36 18.66 4.89
CA GLY A 335 -18.59 19.44 4.76
C GLY A 335 -18.49 20.89 5.24
N ALA A 336 -17.45 21.26 6.00
CA ALA A 336 -17.31 22.62 6.53
C ALA A 336 -16.92 23.62 5.43
N PRO A 337 -17.69 24.70 5.20
CA PRO A 337 -17.28 25.78 4.32
C PRO A 337 -15.94 26.35 4.82
N ARG A 338 -14.96 26.53 3.92
CA ARG A 338 -13.80 27.37 4.24
C ARG A 338 -14.34 28.78 4.47
N SER A 339 -14.44 29.21 5.72
CA SER A 339 -14.62 30.62 6.04
C SER A 339 -13.53 31.38 5.29
N SER A 340 -13.97 32.26 4.40
CA SER A 340 -13.13 33.08 3.56
C SER A 340 -12.28 33.98 4.45
N ALA A 341 -10.98 33.73 4.48
CA ALA A 341 -10.01 34.76 4.83
C ALA A 341 -9.96 35.78 3.68
N ARG A 342 -10.94 36.70 3.63
CA ARG A 342 -10.85 38.00 2.95
C ARG A 342 -11.68 39.06 3.67
N ALA A 343 -11.04 39.75 4.59
CA ALA A 343 -11.28 41.16 4.92
C ALA A 343 -9.99 41.68 5.58
N SER A 344 -9.01 42.17 4.84
CA SER A 344 -8.93 43.61 4.59
C SER A 344 -7.92 43.88 3.47
N GLY A 345 -8.44 44.14 2.28
CA GLY A 345 -7.69 44.69 1.15
C GLY A 345 -8.52 45.78 0.50
N TRP A 346 -9.00 46.73 1.32
CA TRP A 346 -9.62 47.94 0.81
C TRP A 346 -8.52 48.86 0.30
N GLY A 347 -8.53 49.10 -1.02
CA GLY A 347 -7.76 50.16 -1.64
C GLY A 347 -8.13 51.50 -1.00
N ARG A 348 -7.11 52.20 -0.50
CA ARG A 348 -7.12 53.66 -0.42
C ARG A 348 -5.99 54.18 -1.31
N SER A 349 -6.43 54.78 -2.39
CA SER A 349 -5.77 55.81 -3.17
C SER A 349 -4.81 56.65 -2.32
N ARG A 350 -3.54 56.69 -2.75
CA ARG A 350 -2.50 57.60 -2.28
C ARG A 350 -2.97 59.05 -2.37
N PRO A 351 -2.82 59.87 -1.32
CA PRO A 351 -2.60 61.29 -1.46
C PRO A 351 -1.11 61.60 -1.32
N SER A 352 -0.65 62.49 -2.18
CA SER A 352 0.71 63.02 -2.30
C SER A 352 1.22 63.63 -1.00
N ARG A 353 2.41 63.20 -0.56
CA ARG A 353 3.18 63.91 0.46
C ARG A 353 3.78 65.18 -0.17
N ARG A 354 3.29 66.34 0.22
CA ARG A 354 4.03 67.61 0.15
C ARG A 354 3.82 68.44 1.41
N ARG A 355 4.96 68.97 1.88
CA ARG A 355 5.19 70.11 2.80
C ARG A 355 5.15 69.85 4.32
N ARG A 356 6.39 69.86 4.83
CA ARG A 356 6.87 70.31 6.14
C ARG A 356 6.10 71.52 6.70
N SER A 357 5.79 71.50 8.00
CA SER A 357 5.99 72.66 8.89
C SER A 357 6.04 72.24 10.37
N THR A 358 7.23 72.39 10.93
CA THR A 358 7.58 72.77 12.31
C THR A 358 6.47 73.24 13.27
N ARG A 359 6.41 72.69 14.49
CA ARG A 359 6.59 73.39 15.80
C ARG A 359 6.25 72.48 17.02
N PRO A 360 6.70 72.82 18.26
CA PRO A 360 7.17 71.85 19.26
C PRO A 360 6.29 71.68 20.52
N ARG A 361 6.72 70.73 21.37
CA ARG A 361 6.23 70.31 22.71
C ARG A 361 5.86 71.41 23.70
N PRO A 362 5.09 71.05 24.74
CA PRO A 362 5.57 71.12 26.15
C PRO A 362 5.33 69.79 26.91
N ARG A 363 6.27 69.23 27.71
CA ARG A 363 6.49 69.36 29.19
C ARG A 363 5.16 69.47 29.98
N SER A 364 4.85 68.66 31.00
CA SER A 364 5.63 68.34 32.21
C SER A 364 4.95 67.23 33.07
N SER A 365 5.76 66.62 33.95
CA SER A 365 5.48 66.14 35.34
C SER A 365 4.47 64.98 35.51
N THR A 366 4.64 63.97 36.37
CA THR A 366 5.32 63.86 37.68
C THR A 366 5.39 62.36 38.06
N SER A 367 6.41 61.97 38.86
CA SER A 367 6.46 60.98 39.97
C SER A 367 5.66 59.65 39.88
N CYS A 368 6.05 58.51 40.46
CA CYS A 368 7.05 58.16 41.46
C CYS A 368 7.23 56.62 41.42
N CYS A 369 8.44 56.13 41.75
CA CYS A 369 8.74 55.02 42.67
C CYS A 369 7.60 54.03 43.05
N THR A 370 7.78 52.70 43.14
CA THR A 370 8.94 51.95 43.64
C THR A 370 8.69 50.42 43.55
N ARG A 371 9.81 49.67 43.49
CA ARG A 371 10.07 48.32 44.07
C ARG A 371 9.50 47.04 43.41
N ARG A 372 10.33 46.50 42.50
CA ARG A 372 11.01 45.16 42.51
C ARG A 372 11.04 44.36 43.86
N PRO A 373 11.48 43.08 43.90
CA PRO A 373 11.81 42.14 42.80
C PRO A 373 11.39 40.65 43.00
N SER A 374 11.56 39.89 41.91
CA SER A 374 11.92 38.47 41.74
C SER A 374 12.01 37.50 42.94
N SER A 375 11.39 36.34 42.73
CA SER A 375 12.08 35.03 42.70
C SER A 375 11.46 34.18 41.60
#